data_AF-A0A9E1QCU4-F1
#
_entry.id   AF-A0A9E1QCU4-F1
#
_cell.length_a   1.000
_cell.length_b   1.000
_cell.length_c   1.000
_cell.angle_alpha   90.00
_cell.angle_beta   90.00
_cell.angle_gamma   90.00
#
_symmetry.space_group_name_H-M   'P 1'
#
loop_
_entity.id
_entity.type
_entity.pdbx_description
1 polymer ?
#
loop_
_entity_poly.entity_id
_entity_poly.type
_entity_poly.pdbx_seq_one_letter_code
_entity_poly.pdbx_strand_id
1 'polypeptide(L)' 'MFLENTVNHTEQFGWIEVICGSMFSGKTEELIRRLKRAQFAKQRIEIFKPVVDT' A
#
# COMPACT_ATOMS: atom_id res chain seq x y z
N MET A 1 -13.78 0.37 -19.46
CA MET A 1 -13.03 1.50 -20.04
C MET A 1 -11.89 1.79 -19.10
N PHE A 2 -10.67 1.48 -19.54
CA PHE A 2 -9.44 1.90 -18.90
C PHE A 2 -9.38 3.42 -18.97
N LEU A 3 -9.34 4.11 -17.83
CA LEU A 3 -8.91 5.51 -17.79
C LEU A 3 -7.39 5.48 -17.95
N GLU A 4 -6.90 5.78 -19.16
CA GLU A 4 -5.50 6.13 -19.36
C GLU A 4 -5.24 7.42 -18.58
N ASN A 5 -4.53 7.29 -17.46
CA ASN A 5 -4.17 8.41 -16.62
C ASN A 5 -3.05 9.19 -17.35
N THR A 6 -3.39 10.33 -17.95
CA THR A 6 -2.43 11.25 -18.59
C THR A 6 -1.61 12.01 -17.54
N VAL A 7 -0.93 11.29 -16.65
CA VAL A 7 -0.13 11.90 -15.60
C VAL A 7 1.18 12.36 -16.22
N ASN A 8 1.32 13.68 -16.36
CA ASN A 8 2.58 14.32 -16.71
C ASN A 8 3.71 13.79 -15.81
N HIS A 9 4.73 13.19 -16.41
CA HIS A 9 5.88 12.61 -15.70
C HIS A 9 6.76 13.63 -14.94
N THR A 10 6.41 14.92 -15.00
CA THR A 10 7.10 16.02 -14.32
C THR A 10 6.62 16.26 -12.89
N GLU A 11 5.52 15.64 -12.47
CA GLU A 11 4.97 15.81 -11.12
C GLU A 11 4.92 14.45 -10.41
N GLN A 12 5.76 14.28 -9.39
CA GLN A 12 5.70 13.12 -8.50
C GLN A 12 4.45 13.20 -7.63
N PHE A 13 3.34 12.64 -8.11
CA PHE A 13 2.14 12.49 -7.31
C PHE A 13 2.24 11.27 -6.39
N GLY A 14 1.85 11.45 -5.13
CA GLY A 14 1.57 10.32 -4.23
C GLY A 14 0.32 9.56 -4.70
N TRP A 15 0.24 8.27 -4.40
CA TRP A 15 -0.92 7.44 -4.73
C TRP A 15 -1.37 6.62 -3.52
N ILE A 16 -2.60 6.11 -3.57
CA ILE A 16 -3.20 5.27 -2.53
C ILE A 16 -3.42 3.88 -3.12
N GLU A 17 -2.91 2.86 -2.43
CA GLU A 17 -3.16 1.46 -2.78
C GLU A 17 -4.05 0.81 -1.72
N VAL A 18 -5.04 0.03 -2.17
CA VAL A 18 -6.01 -0.64 -1.30
C VAL A 18 -5.85 -2.15 -1.42
N ILE A 19 -5.67 -2.84 -0.29
CA ILE A 19 -5.67 -4.31 -0.20
C ILE A 19 -6.96 -4.75 0.49
N CYS A 20 -7.91 -5.25 -0.30
CA CYS A 20 -9.23 -5.69 0.18
C CYS A 20 -9.47 -7.19 -0.06
N GLY A 21 -10.44 -7.76 0.65
CA GLY A 21 -10.79 -9.18 0.60
C GLY A 21 -11.43 -9.68 1.89
N SER A 22 -12.01 -10.88 1.86
CA SER A 22 -12.60 -11.54 3.03
C SER A 22 -11.57 -11.80 4.14
N MET A 23 -12.02 -12.08 5.37
CA MET A 23 -11.11 -12.60 6.40
C MET A 23 -10.39 -13.86 5.87
N PHE A 24 -9.12 -14.04 6.28
CA PHE A 24 -8.23 -15.13 5.82
C PHE A 24 -7.77 -15.09 4.35
N SER A 25 -8.14 -14.05 3.59
CA SER A 25 -7.66 -13.88 2.20
C SER A 25 -6.22 -13.33 2.08
N GLY A 26 -5.41 -13.37 3.15
CA GLY A 26 -4.01 -12.93 3.12
C GLY A 26 -3.74 -11.43 3.08
N LYS A 27 -4.72 -10.55 3.37
CA LYS A 27 -4.53 -9.08 3.32
C LYS A 27 -3.35 -8.59 4.17
N THR A 28 -3.27 -9.07 5.40
CA THR A 28 -2.19 -8.71 6.34
C THR A 28 -0.84 -9.23 5.87
N GLU A 29 -0.80 -10.41 5.25
CA GLU A 29 0.42 -10.99 4.68
C GLU A 29 0.95 -10.15 3.52
N GLU A 30 0.08 -9.72 2.60
CA GLU A 30 0.44 -8.85 1.50
C GLU A 30 0.92 -7.47 2.00
N LEU A 31 0.26 -6.89 3.01
CA LEU A 31 0.70 -5.64 3.64
C LEU A 31 2.12 -5.79 4.23
N ILE A 32 2.37 -6.84 5.01
CA ILE A 32 3.68 -7.12 5.59
C ILE A 32 4.75 -7.35 4.50
N ARG A 33 4.40 -8.03 3.41
CA ARG A 33 5.31 -8.26 2.28
C ARG A 33 5.75 -6.93 1.64
N ARG A 34 4.83 -5.98 1.47
CA ARG A 34 5.14 -4.64 0.94
C ARG A 34 6.03 -3.84 1.90
N LEU A 35 5.72 -3.87 3.19
CA LEU A 35 6.54 -3.21 4.22
C LEU A 35 7.97 -3.74 4.23
N LYS A 36 8.16 -5.08 4.15
CA LYS A 36 9.50 -5.68 4.06
C LYS A 36 10.27 -5.21 2.83
N ARG A 37 9.63 -5.12 1.66
CA ARG A 37 10.26 -4.58 0.44
C ARG A 37 10.69 -3.12 0.59
N ALA A 38 9.83 -2.28 1.18
CA ALA A 38 10.13 -0.88 1.45
C ALA A 38 11.31 -0.72 2.43
N GLN A 39 11.36 -1.57 3.46
CA GLN A 39 12.45 -1.60 4.42
C GLN A 39 13.78 -2.03 3.77
N PHE A 40 13.78 -3.05 2.91
CA PHE A 40 14.98 -3.44 2.15
C PHE A 40 15.47 -2.32 1.22
N ALA A 41 14.54 -1.56 0.65
CA ALA A 41 14.84 -0.37 -0.14
C ALA A 41 15.24 0.87 0.71
N LYS A 42 15.34 0.72 2.04
CA LYS A 42 15.65 1.78 3.01
C LYS A 42 14.69 2.98 2.92
N GLN A 43 13.44 2.73 2.52
CA GLN A 43 12.41 3.76 2.51
C GLN A 43 11.95 4.08 3.93
N ARG A 44 11.66 5.35 4.20
CA ARG A 44 11.01 5.76 5.45
C ARG A 44 9.55 5.32 5.40
N ILE A 45 9.15 4.49 6.34
CA ILE A 45 7.79 3.92 6.44
C ILE A 45 7.21 4.13 7.83
N GLU A 46 5.89 4.31 7.90
CA GLU A 46 5.12 4.40 9.14
C GLU A 46 3.90 3.48 9.00
N ILE A 47 3.55 2.75 10.07
CA ILE A 47 2.42 1.82 10.10
C ILE A 47 1.42 2.28 11.16
N PHE A 48 0.13 2.24 10.80
CA PHE A 48 -0.97 2.62 11.67
C PHE A 48 -1.94 1.46 11.78
N LYS A 49 -2.45 1.23 12.98
CA LYS A 49 -3.45 0.22 13.30
C LYS A 49 -4.55 0.89 14.14
N PRO A 50 -5.83 0.59 13.93
CA PRO A 50 -6.90 1.12 14.78
C PRO A 50 -6.72 0.62 16.22
N VAL A 51 -7.18 1.43 17.19
CA VAL A 51 -7.14 1.08 18.63
C VAL A 51 -8.02 -0.14 18.92
N VAL A 52 -9.11 -0.29 18.16
CA VAL A 52 -10.04 -1.42 18.28
C VAL A 52 -9.68 -2.46 17.21
N ASP A 53 -8.92 -3.47 17.61
CA ASP A 53 -8.63 -4.68 16.82
C ASP A 53 -8.27 -5.87 17.73
N THR A 54 -8.70 -5.79 19.00
CA THR A 54 -8.73 -6.89 19.97
C THR A 54 -10.06 -7.60 19.90
#